data_AF-A0A2D5HEF9-F1
#
_entry.id   AF-A0A2D5HEF9-F1
#
_cell.length_a   1.000
_cell.length_b   1.000
_cell.length_c   1.000
_cell.angle_alpha   90.00
_cell.angle_beta   90.00
_cell.angle_gamma   90.00
#
_symmetry.space_group_name_H-M   'P 1'
#
loop_
_entity.id
_entity.type
_entity.pdbx_description
1 polymer ?
#
loop_
_entity_poly.entity_id
_entity_poly.type
_entity_poly.pdbx_seq_one_letter_code
_entity_poly.pdbx_strand_id
1 'polypeptide(L)'
;MRIAGGLVGGVWLVHLLADLGDGRFDGAWLVANFENLKPEAIWEKYANLFADIDIERERFLDFERWWNGWYFLTREEIVAIVGNLFIGNKLEDGTFPICQGCNAALRQIHNPLVIFASFGDNITPPQQALGWIPAVYKDTEDLKSAGQRIVYLTNSHVGHLGIFVSAKVARLEHRAILDSLQEIEALALGLYEMKIDNPTGDPDCHKPQYSVRFEERQVCDIEVNTPYRAFERVRALSEANEQLYKMFVSPVVQCFSNPLTAAMLEWLHPMRTSRYLFSETFSPWMQVVAKMARAIDQGRTPLPSDDVFLARERQFLSDISDAIEEGRKRRDAIEEEVFKLLF
;
A
#
# COMPACT_ATOMS: atom_id res chain seq x y z
N MET A 1 -1.78 8.59 -4.14
CA MET A 1 -2.43 8.67 -2.80
C MET A 1 -2.26 10.01 -2.10
N ARG A 2 -1.04 10.48 -1.81
CA ARG A 2 -0.82 11.72 -1.03
C ARG A 2 -1.48 12.95 -1.68
N ILE A 3 -1.42 13.05 -3.01
CA ILE A 3 -2.09 14.09 -3.80
C ILE A 3 -3.61 14.02 -3.65
N ALA A 4 -4.22 12.86 -3.95
CA ALA A 4 -5.65 12.63 -3.78
C ALA A 4 -6.13 12.96 -2.34
N GLY A 5 -5.38 12.54 -1.32
CA GLY A 5 -5.66 12.87 0.09
C GLY A 5 -5.65 14.37 0.38
N GLY A 6 -4.73 15.12 -0.25
CA GLY A 6 -4.70 16.58 -0.18
C GLY A 6 -5.88 17.24 -0.88
N LEU A 7 -6.28 16.73 -2.05
CA LEU A 7 -7.41 17.24 -2.84
C LEU A 7 -8.76 17.07 -2.14
N VAL A 8 -8.94 15.99 -1.36
CA VAL A 8 -10.17 15.77 -0.56
C VAL A 8 -10.17 16.51 0.78
N GLY A 9 -9.17 17.37 1.03
CA GLY A 9 -9.12 18.23 2.22
C GLY A 9 -8.54 17.56 3.48
N GLY A 10 -7.90 16.41 3.35
CA GLY A 10 -7.12 15.76 4.41
C GLY A 10 -7.94 14.97 5.44
N VAL A 11 -7.62 15.17 6.72
CA VAL A 11 -7.99 14.27 7.84
C VAL A 11 -9.50 14.17 8.11
N TRP A 12 -10.25 15.25 7.88
CA TRP A 12 -11.66 15.33 8.26
C TRP A 12 -12.53 14.20 7.70
N LEU A 13 -12.19 13.68 6.51
CA LEU A 13 -12.94 12.61 5.86
C LEU A 13 -12.88 11.30 6.65
N VAL A 14 -11.71 10.94 7.18
CA VAL A 14 -11.58 9.72 8.00
C VAL A 14 -12.25 9.88 9.36
N HIS A 15 -12.27 11.11 9.90
CA HIS A 15 -13.05 11.43 11.09
C HIS A 15 -14.55 11.26 10.82
N LEU A 16 -15.05 11.80 9.70
CA LEU A 16 -16.45 11.64 9.30
C LEU A 16 -16.86 10.18 9.14
N LEU A 17 -16.04 9.39 8.45
CA LEU A 17 -16.32 7.96 8.27
C LEU A 17 -16.33 7.21 9.60
N ALA A 18 -15.45 7.58 10.54
CA ALA A 18 -15.46 7.03 11.89
C ALA A 18 -16.69 7.46 12.70
N ASP A 19 -17.12 8.72 12.59
CA ASP A 19 -18.32 9.24 13.24
C ASP A 19 -19.57 8.53 12.73
N LEU A 20 -19.71 8.34 11.42
CA LEU A 20 -20.80 7.56 10.81
C LEU A 20 -20.80 6.10 11.29
N GLY A 21 -19.62 5.53 11.52
CA GLY A 21 -19.43 4.19 12.07
C GLY A 21 -19.51 4.10 13.61
N ASP A 22 -20.15 5.07 14.28
CA ASP A 22 -20.30 5.11 15.74
C ASP A 22 -18.95 5.03 16.48
N GLY A 23 -17.97 5.82 16.00
CA GLY A 23 -16.61 5.86 16.51
C GLY A 23 -15.68 4.77 15.98
N ARG A 24 -16.15 3.93 15.05
CA ARG A 24 -15.37 2.89 14.40
C ARG A 24 -15.18 3.20 12.92
N PHE A 25 -13.93 3.33 12.51
CA PHE A 25 -13.58 3.43 11.11
C PHE A 25 -13.45 2.04 10.50
N ASP A 26 -14.20 1.79 9.43
CA ASP A 26 -14.17 0.52 8.70
C ASP A 26 -12.99 0.48 7.72
N GLY A 27 -12.03 -0.42 7.97
CA GLY A 27 -10.85 -0.60 7.12
C GLY A 27 -11.16 -1.05 5.69
N ALA A 28 -12.39 -1.47 5.40
CA ALA A 28 -12.84 -1.73 4.03
C ALA A 28 -12.70 -0.50 3.12
N TRP A 29 -12.79 0.72 3.66
CA TRP A 29 -12.52 1.95 2.91
C TRP A 29 -11.05 2.09 2.48
N LEU A 30 -10.10 1.61 3.29
CA LEU A 30 -8.67 1.64 2.94
C LEU A 30 -8.38 0.66 1.81
N VAL A 31 -8.96 -0.54 1.88
CA VAL A 31 -8.82 -1.53 0.81
C VAL A 31 -9.50 -1.05 -0.47
N ALA A 32 -10.69 -0.46 -0.38
CA ALA A 32 -11.35 0.15 -1.54
C ALA A 32 -10.50 1.27 -2.17
N ASN A 33 -9.88 2.12 -1.34
CA ASN A 33 -8.96 3.14 -1.82
C ASN A 33 -7.73 2.51 -2.50
N PHE A 34 -7.18 1.43 -1.94
CA PHE A 34 -6.08 0.68 -2.56
C PHE A 34 -6.47 0.10 -3.92
N GLU A 35 -7.64 -0.54 -4.03
CA GLU A 35 -8.14 -1.09 -5.30
C GLU A 35 -8.32 0.01 -6.37
N ASN A 36 -8.74 1.21 -5.96
CA ASN A 36 -8.85 2.37 -6.87
C ASN A 36 -7.51 2.95 -7.32
N LEU A 37 -6.40 2.66 -6.63
CA LEU A 37 -5.07 3.10 -7.09
C LEU A 37 -4.61 2.36 -8.33
N LYS A 38 -4.99 1.08 -8.45
CA LYS A 38 -4.61 0.24 -9.58
C LYS A 38 -5.81 -0.61 -10.06
N PRO A 39 -6.87 0.02 -10.61
CA PRO A 39 -8.09 -0.68 -11.03
C PRO A 39 -7.83 -1.77 -12.07
N GLU A 40 -6.82 -1.61 -12.92
CA GLU A 40 -6.41 -2.62 -13.90
C GLU A 40 -6.00 -3.94 -13.22
N ALA A 41 -5.37 -3.89 -12.04
CA ALA A 41 -4.98 -5.10 -11.31
C ALA A 41 -6.20 -5.85 -10.74
N ILE A 42 -7.30 -5.14 -10.45
CA ILE A 42 -8.55 -5.77 -10.04
C ILE A 42 -9.20 -6.49 -11.22
N TRP A 43 -9.24 -5.83 -12.38
CA TRP A 43 -9.69 -6.45 -13.62
C TRP A 43 -8.86 -7.70 -13.95
N GLU A 44 -7.54 -7.58 -14.00
CA GLU A 44 -6.61 -8.68 -14.29
C GLU A 44 -6.80 -9.86 -13.32
N LYS A 45 -7.02 -9.60 -12.02
CA LYS A 45 -7.27 -10.66 -11.03
C LYS A 45 -8.46 -11.53 -11.42
N TYR A 46 -9.58 -10.93 -11.82
CA TYR A 46 -10.77 -11.67 -12.23
C TYR A 46 -10.62 -12.25 -13.65
N ALA A 47 -10.03 -11.49 -14.57
CA ALA A 47 -9.76 -11.94 -15.94
C ALA A 47 -8.90 -13.22 -15.94
N ASN A 48 -7.83 -13.25 -15.14
CA ASN A 48 -6.97 -14.42 -14.99
C ASN A 48 -7.71 -15.61 -14.37
N LEU A 49 -8.56 -15.38 -13.35
CA LEU A 49 -9.40 -16.45 -12.78
C LEU A 49 -10.28 -17.10 -13.84
N PHE A 50 -10.94 -16.31 -14.70
CA PHE A 50 -11.83 -16.85 -15.71
C PHE A 50 -11.09 -17.47 -16.90
N ALA A 51 -9.97 -16.88 -17.31
CA ALA A 51 -9.13 -17.41 -18.39
C ALA A 51 -8.53 -18.77 -18.02
N ASP A 52 -8.15 -18.98 -16.75
CA ASP A 52 -7.45 -20.19 -16.29
C ASP A 52 -8.16 -20.85 -15.08
N ILE A 53 -9.50 -20.95 -15.14
CA ILE A 53 -10.38 -21.36 -14.03
C ILE A 53 -10.04 -22.73 -13.40
N ASP A 54 -9.41 -23.64 -14.16
CA ASP A 54 -9.05 -24.98 -13.70
C ASP A 54 -7.91 -24.99 -12.68
N ILE A 55 -7.04 -23.98 -12.73
CA ILE A 55 -5.81 -23.93 -11.94
C ILE A 55 -5.78 -22.71 -11.01
N GLU A 56 -6.46 -21.63 -11.38
CA GLU A 56 -6.40 -20.36 -10.63
C GLU A 56 -7.31 -20.31 -9.41
N ARG A 57 -8.29 -21.22 -9.30
CA ARG A 57 -9.31 -21.20 -8.25
C ARG A 57 -8.74 -21.12 -6.84
N GLU A 58 -7.84 -22.04 -6.46
CA GLU A 58 -7.34 -22.10 -5.08
C GLU A 58 -6.47 -20.88 -4.76
N ARG A 59 -5.60 -20.46 -5.69
CA ARG A 59 -4.80 -19.24 -5.54
C ARG A 59 -5.68 -18.00 -5.36
N PHE A 60 -6.74 -17.88 -6.16
CA PHE A 60 -7.69 -16.77 -6.07
C PHE A 60 -8.42 -16.76 -4.73
N LEU A 61 -8.93 -17.93 -4.28
CA LEU A 61 -9.65 -18.04 -3.00
C LEU A 61 -8.74 -17.74 -1.81
N ASP A 62 -7.49 -18.20 -1.82
CA ASP A 62 -6.53 -17.90 -0.76
C ASP A 62 -6.23 -16.40 -0.68
N PHE A 63 -6.05 -15.75 -1.84
CA PHE A 63 -5.90 -14.30 -1.89
C PHE A 63 -7.15 -13.59 -1.37
N GLU A 64 -8.36 -13.96 -1.82
CA GLU A 64 -9.61 -13.32 -1.39
C GLU A 64 -9.89 -13.50 0.10
N ARG A 65 -9.58 -14.68 0.68
CA ARG A 65 -9.74 -14.90 2.12
C ARG A 65 -8.88 -13.94 2.93
N TRP A 66 -7.66 -13.68 2.47
CA TRP A 66 -6.75 -12.74 3.10
C TRP A 66 -7.15 -11.27 2.84
N TRP A 67 -7.38 -10.91 1.57
CA TRP A 67 -7.68 -9.54 1.13
C TRP A 67 -8.99 -8.97 1.69
N ASN A 68 -9.95 -9.85 2.02
CA ASN A 68 -11.25 -9.48 2.58
C ASN A 68 -11.29 -9.49 4.11
N GLY A 69 -10.15 -9.70 4.78
CA GLY A 69 -10.02 -9.61 6.23
C GLY A 69 -9.90 -8.16 6.69
N TRP A 70 -10.98 -7.37 6.59
CA TRP A 70 -10.95 -5.96 7.00
C TRP A 70 -10.98 -5.82 8.52
N TYR A 71 -10.20 -4.86 9.02
CA TYR A 71 -10.12 -4.52 10.43
C TYR A 71 -10.75 -3.16 10.69
N PHE A 72 -11.24 -2.99 11.92
CA PHE A 72 -11.71 -1.70 12.39
C PHE A 72 -10.61 -0.97 13.13
N LEU A 73 -10.61 0.35 12.97
CA LEU A 73 -9.80 1.27 13.75
C LEU A 73 -10.76 2.13 14.59
N THR A 74 -10.32 2.56 15.76
CA THR A 74 -11.04 3.62 16.49
C THR A 74 -10.90 4.95 15.74
N ARG A 75 -11.85 5.85 15.98
CA ARG A 75 -11.78 7.24 15.49
C ARG A 75 -10.44 7.88 15.83
N GLU A 76 -10.02 7.77 17.09
CA GLU A 76 -8.80 8.41 17.59
C GLU A 76 -7.56 7.86 16.88
N GLU A 77 -7.49 6.55 16.63
CA GLU A 77 -6.39 5.91 15.90
C GLU A 77 -6.30 6.40 14.46
N ILE A 78 -7.39 6.33 13.67
CA ILE A 78 -7.31 6.71 12.25
C ILE A 78 -7.04 8.21 12.08
N VAL A 79 -7.64 9.06 12.91
CA VAL A 79 -7.39 10.52 12.89
C VAL A 79 -5.94 10.81 13.27
N ALA A 80 -5.39 10.12 14.27
CA ALA A 80 -3.99 10.27 14.66
C ALA A 80 -3.03 9.79 13.56
N ILE A 81 -3.32 8.66 12.89
CA ILE A 81 -2.51 8.12 11.80
C ILE A 81 -2.48 9.11 10.62
N VAL A 82 -3.65 9.51 10.10
CA VAL A 82 -3.72 10.39 8.93
C VAL A 82 -3.19 11.79 9.27
N GLY A 83 -3.58 12.34 10.42
CA GLY A 83 -3.21 13.70 10.81
C GLY A 83 -1.75 13.86 11.17
N ASN A 84 -1.16 12.91 11.90
CA ASN A 84 0.23 13.05 12.33
C ASN A 84 1.23 12.49 11.31
N LEU A 85 0.91 11.41 10.59
CA LEU A 85 1.87 10.74 9.71
C LEU A 85 1.71 11.16 8.25
N PHE A 86 0.52 11.03 7.66
CA PHE A 86 0.33 11.23 6.21
C PHE A 86 0.26 12.70 5.79
N ILE A 87 -0.40 13.53 6.61
CA ILE A 87 -0.56 14.96 6.36
C ILE A 87 0.46 15.76 7.17
N GLY A 88 0.61 15.40 8.45
CA GLY A 88 1.43 16.16 9.38
C GLY A 88 2.94 15.94 9.27
N ASN A 89 3.42 14.82 8.70
CA ASN A 89 4.85 14.47 8.65
C ASN A 89 5.56 14.55 10.02
N LYS A 90 4.83 14.40 11.12
CA LYS A 90 5.38 14.70 12.47
C LYS A 90 6.47 13.74 12.91
N LEU A 91 6.56 12.55 12.29
CA LEU A 91 7.57 11.56 12.62
C LEU A 91 8.97 12.00 12.16
N GLU A 92 9.08 12.52 10.93
CA GLU A 92 10.35 13.08 10.42
C GLU A 92 10.69 14.40 11.11
N ASP A 93 9.69 15.22 11.46
CA ASP A 93 9.88 16.45 12.24
C ASP A 93 10.31 16.21 13.70
N GLY A 94 10.24 14.98 14.20
CA GLY A 94 10.49 14.67 15.61
C GLY A 94 9.41 15.20 16.58
N THR A 95 8.22 15.47 16.07
CA THR A 95 7.09 16.07 16.82
C THR A 95 5.91 15.10 16.99
N PHE A 96 6.04 13.85 16.55
CA PHE A 96 5.00 12.83 16.68
C PHE A 96 4.85 12.42 18.15
N PRO A 97 3.73 12.71 18.82
CA PRO A 97 3.57 12.39 20.24
C PRO A 97 3.35 10.89 20.42
N ILE A 98 4.14 10.26 21.30
CA ILE A 98 3.95 8.85 21.70
C ILE A 98 3.28 8.78 23.08
N CYS A 99 3.61 9.72 23.96
CA CYS A 99 3.08 9.81 25.32
C CYS A 99 3.07 11.26 25.80
N GLN A 100 2.54 11.50 26.99
CA GLN A 100 2.48 12.85 27.54
C GLN A 100 3.91 13.42 27.72
N GLY A 101 4.22 14.45 26.92
CA GLY A 101 5.53 15.11 26.94
C GLY A 101 6.65 14.34 26.23
N CYS A 102 6.37 13.23 25.55
CA CYS A 102 7.37 12.50 24.76
C CYS A 102 6.98 12.42 23.28
N ASN A 103 7.94 12.77 22.43
CA ASN A 103 7.81 12.68 20.97
C ASN A 103 8.74 11.60 20.43
N ALA A 104 8.31 10.94 19.36
CA ALA A 104 9.16 10.07 18.56
C ALA A 104 10.27 10.91 17.94
N ALA A 105 11.52 10.46 18.05
CA ALA A 105 12.66 11.09 17.40
C ALA A 105 13.50 10.01 16.71
N LEU A 106 13.45 10.00 15.37
CA LEU A 106 14.20 9.01 14.56
C LEU A 106 15.71 9.07 14.81
N ARG A 107 16.23 10.25 15.21
CA ARG A 107 17.63 10.46 15.60
C ARG A 107 18.06 9.70 16.87
N GLN A 108 17.12 9.22 17.69
CA GLN A 108 17.41 8.44 18.90
C GLN A 108 17.47 6.93 18.63
N ILE A 109 17.21 6.49 17.40
CA ILE A 109 17.37 5.09 17.01
C ILE A 109 18.86 4.86 16.70
N HIS A 110 19.50 3.98 17.45
CA HIS A 110 20.93 3.65 17.29
C HIS A 110 21.17 2.25 16.73
N ASN A 111 20.12 1.42 16.65
CA ASN A 111 20.20 0.11 15.99
C ASN A 111 20.42 0.29 14.48
N PRO A 112 21.19 -0.62 13.83
CA PRO A 112 21.28 -0.63 12.37
C PRO A 112 19.91 -0.68 11.73
N LEU A 113 19.67 0.22 10.77
CA LEU A 113 18.44 0.24 9.99
C LEU A 113 18.67 -0.42 8.64
N VAL A 114 17.81 -1.39 8.30
CA VAL A 114 17.77 -1.99 6.97
C VAL A 114 16.46 -1.60 6.29
N ILE A 115 16.56 -0.95 5.14
CA ILE A 115 15.41 -0.47 4.37
C ILE A 115 15.35 -1.22 3.05
N PHE A 116 14.26 -1.94 2.80
CA PHE A 116 14.01 -2.57 1.51
C PHE A 116 12.88 -1.82 0.78
N ALA A 117 13.18 -1.34 -0.42
CA ALA A 117 12.22 -0.66 -1.29
C ALA A 117 12.26 -1.23 -2.70
N SER A 118 11.21 -0.97 -3.49
CA SER A 118 11.15 -1.45 -4.87
C SER A 118 10.56 -0.40 -5.81
N PHE A 119 11.14 -0.24 -6.99
CA PHE A 119 10.58 0.59 -8.05
C PHE A 119 9.28 0.01 -8.65
N GLY A 120 8.99 -1.28 -8.41
CA GLY A 120 7.69 -1.87 -8.70
C GLY A 120 6.60 -1.45 -7.71
N ASP A 121 6.96 -0.84 -6.57
CA ASP A 121 6.01 -0.36 -5.57
C ASP A 121 5.51 1.06 -5.91
N ASN A 122 4.27 1.14 -6.42
CA ASN A 122 3.61 2.42 -6.72
C ASN A 122 2.98 3.10 -5.48
N ILE A 123 3.02 2.46 -4.31
CA ILE A 123 2.44 2.94 -3.05
C ILE A 123 3.51 3.65 -2.21
N THR A 124 4.66 3.02 -2.07
CA THR A 124 5.82 3.50 -1.32
C THR A 124 7.11 3.27 -2.11
N PRO A 125 7.29 3.94 -3.26
CA PRO A 125 8.49 3.78 -4.10
C PRO A 125 9.77 4.20 -3.34
N PRO A 126 10.98 3.87 -3.83
CA PRO A 126 12.23 4.17 -3.14
C PRO A 126 12.39 5.63 -2.73
N GLN A 127 11.93 6.56 -3.56
CA GLN A 127 11.93 8.00 -3.26
C GLN A 127 11.12 8.33 -2.00
N GLN A 128 9.99 7.65 -1.78
CA GLN A 128 9.16 7.82 -0.59
C GLN A 128 9.72 7.03 0.60
N ALA A 129 10.18 5.81 0.39
CA ALA A 129 10.72 4.95 1.45
C ALA A 129 12.04 5.49 2.04
N LEU A 130 12.86 6.18 1.24
CA LEU A 130 14.14 6.75 1.64
C LEU A 130 14.08 8.27 1.90
N GLY A 131 13.05 8.95 1.41
CA GLY A 131 12.96 10.43 1.44
C GLY A 131 12.93 11.06 2.83
N TRP A 132 12.62 10.29 3.87
CA TRP A 132 12.69 10.76 5.26
C TRP A 132 14.14 10.95 5.75
N ILE A 133 15.12 10.23 5.18
CA ILE A 133 16.52 10.27 5.60
C ILE A 133 17.08 11.70 5.49
N PRO A 134 17.03 12.37 4.31
CA PRO A 134 17.47 13.76 4.19
C PRO A 134 16.57 14.77 4.91
N ALA A 135 15.35 14.39 5.30
CA ALA A 135 14.50 15.24 6.14
C ALA A 135 14.95 15.24 7.61
N VAL A 136 15.45 14.09 8.11
CA VAL A 136 15.91 13.91 9.50
C VAL A 136 17.38 14.28 9.70
N TYR A 137 18.22 13.97 8.71
CA TYR A 137 19.66 14.20 8.73
C TYR A 137 20.04 15.20 7.65
N LYS A 138 20.68 16.29 8.05
CA LYS A 138 21.07 17.36 7.11
C LYS A 138 22.03 16.87 6.03
N ASP A 139 22.98 16.02 6.42
CA ASP A 139 24.01 15.44 5.57
C ASP A 139 24.53 14.12 6.18
N THR A 140 25.46 13.47 5.48
CA THR A 140 26.05 12.20 5.93
C THR A 140 26.82 12.34 7.25
N GLU A 141 27.43 13.50 7.51
CA GLU A 141 28.15 13.73 8.77
C GLU A 141 27.19 13.93 9.93
N ASP A 142 26.04 14.57 9.72
CA ASP A 142 24.95 14.66 10.70
C ASP A 142 24.37 13.27 11.03
N LEU A 143 24.21 12.40 10.02
CA LEU A 143 23.79 11.00 10.20
C LEU A 143 24.82 10.22 11.04
N LYS A 144 26.11 10.33 10.71
CA LYS A 144 27.22 9.71 11.46
C LYS A 144 27.28 10.24 12.90
N SER A 145 27.13 11.54 13.09
CA SER A 145 27.14 12.19 14.40
C SER A 145 25.95 11.79 15.27
N ALA A 146 24.82 11.43 14.67
CA ALA A 146 23.67 10.85 15.36
C ALA A 146 23.86 9.38 15.75
N GLY A 147 25.03 8.78 15.46
CA GLY A 147 25.31 7.39 15.80
C GLY A 147 24.59 6.39 14.91
N GLN A 148 24.14 6.80 13.71
CA GLN A 148 23.29 5.97 12.86
C GLN A 148 24.09 5.27 11.75
N ARG A 149 23.60 4.09 11.37
CA ARG A 149 24.03 3.27 10.25
C ARG A 149 22.80 2.76 9.50
N ILE A 150 22.64 3.18 8.25
CA ILE A 150 21.50 2.81 7.42
C ILE A 150 22.01 2.03 6.21
N VAL A 151 21.44 0.86 5.99
CA VAL A 151 21.64 0.05 4.80
C VAL A 151 20.33 0.01 4.03
N TYR A 152 20.33 0.38 2.76
CA TYR A 152 19.14 0.24 1.93
C TYR A 152 19.39 -0.68 0.73
N LEU A 153 18.34 -1.34 0.28
CA LEU A 153 18.30 -2.20 -0.89
C LEU A 153 17.14 -1.78 -1.77
N THR A 154 17.36 -1.71 -3.08
CA THR A 154 16.31 -1.45 -4.06
C THR A 154 16.13 -2.64 -4.99
N ASN A 155 14.87 -2.99 -5.27
CA ASN A 155 14.50 -3.93 -6.34
C ASN A 155 13.84 -3.16 -7.50
N SER A 156 13.99 -3.62 -8.74
CA SER A 156 13.47 -2.92 -9.92
C SER A 156 12.01 -3.23 -10.26
N HIS A 157 11.43 -4.33 -9.78
CA HIS A 157 10.20 -4.89 -10.34
C HIS A 157 9.16 -5.33 -9.31
N VAL A 158 9.55 -5.63 -8.08
CA VAL A 158 8.63 -6.19 -7.08
C VAL A 158 7.56 -5.17 -6.68
N GLY A 159 6.28 -5.54 -6.83
CA GLY A 159 5.17 -4.69 -6.39
C GLY A 159 5.02 -4.62 -4.87
N HIS A 160 4.27 -3.63 -4.38
CA HIS A 160 4.04 -3.38 -2.94
C HIS A 160 3.73 -4.66 -2.13
N LEU A 161 2.71 -5.41 -2.55
CA LEU A 161 2.32 -6.65 -1.87
C LEU A 161 3.39 -7.75 -1.98
N GLY A 162 4.12 -7.79 -3.09
CA GLY A 162 5.21 -8.74 -3.29
C GLY A 162 6.32 -8.58 -2.25
N ILE A 163 6.53 -7.37 -1.72
CA ILE A 163 7.50 -7.10 -0.66
C ILE A 163 7.08 -7.75 0.67
N PHE A 164 5.79 -7.68 1.03
CA PHE A 164 5.33 -8.01 2.39
C PHE A 164 4.67 -9.37 2.54
N VAL A 165 3.98 -9.87 1.52
CA VAL A 165 3.08 -11.04 1.67
C VAL A 165 3.46 -12.24 0.83
N SER A 166 4.42 -12.10 -0.08
CA SER A 166 4.82 -13.19 -0.95
C SER A 166 6.11 -13.84 -0.50
N ALA A 167 6.01 -15.06 0.04
CA ALA A 167 7.17 -15.89 0.36
C ALA A 167 7.99 -16.33 -0.88
N LYS A 168 7.45 -16.12 -2.10
CA LYS A 168 8.10 -16.49 -3.37
C LYS A 168 8.77 -15.31 -4.07
N VAL A 169 8.39 -14.08 -3.71
CA VAL A 169 8.91 -12.86 -4.35
C VAL A 169 9.99 -12.26 -3.45
N ALA A 170 11.01 -11.67 -4.07
CA ALA A 170 12.15 -11.08 -3.38
C ALA A 170 12.92 -12.04 -2.42
N ARG A 171 12.89 -13.36 -2.67
CA ARG A 171 13.54 -14.37 -1.80
C ARG A 171 15.03 -14.15 -1.67
N LEU A 172 15.68 -13.84 -2.78
CA LEU A 172 17.11 -13.56 -2.84
C LEU A 172 17.46 -12.36 -1.97
N GLU A 173 16.69 -11.27 -2.07
CA GLU A 173 16.86 -10.04 -1.32
C GLU A 173 16.71 -10.28 0.19
N HIS A 174 15.63 -10.93 0.62
CA HIS A 174 15.42 -11.26 2.03
C HIS A 174 16.53 -12.16 2.57
N ARG A 175 16.94 -13.17 1.80
CA ARG A 175 18.05 -14.06 2.18
C ARG A 175 19.36 -13.30 2.30
N ALA A 176 19.68 -12.45 1.33
CA ALA A 176 20.89 -11.65 1.35
C ALA A 176 20.93 -10.70 2.56
N ILE A 177 19.80 -10.10 2.93
CA ILE A 177 19.70 -9.28 4.15
C ILE A 177 20.03 -10.12 5.39
N LEU A 178 19.39 -11.28 5.54
CA LEU A 178 19.58 -12.16 6.70
C LEU A 178 21.00 -12.73 6.78
N ASP A 179 21.56 -13.16 5.64
CA ASP A 179 22.91 -13.73 5.54
C ASP A 179 24.02 -12.68 5.76
N SER A 180 23.69 -11.38 5.73
CA SER A 180 24.64 -10.28 5.90
C SER A 180 24.42 -9.47 7.19
N LEU A 181 23.58 -9.93 8.14
CA LEU A 181 23.32 -9.18 9.39
C LEU A 181 24.59 -8.85 10.18
N GLN A 182 25.53 -9.80 10.32
CA GLN A 182 26.80 -9.57 11.01
C GLN A 182 27.69 -8.54 10.29
N GLU A 183 27.69 -8.57 8.95
CA GLU A 183 28.41 -7.60 8.13
C GLU A 183 27.78 -6.20 8.30
N ILE A 184 26.44 -6.12 8.28
CA ILE A 184 25.65 -4.90 8.49
C ILE A 184 25.86 -4.31 9.88
N GLU A 185 26.11 -5.13 10.91
CA GLU A 185 26.44 -4.69 12.28
C GLU A 185 27.90 -4.22 12.40
N ALA A 186 28.80 -4.71 11.54
CA ALA A 186 30.24 -4.40 11.57
C ALA A 186 30.66 -3.19 10.71
N LEU A 187 29.86 -2.74 9.73
CA LEU A 187 30.09 -1.47 9.00
C LEU A 187 30.37 -0.28 9.94
N ALA A 188 30.98 0.77 9.41
CA ALA A 188 31.05 2.04 10.12
C ALA A 188 29.67 2.72 10.15
N LEU A 189 29.54 3.79 10.94
CA LEU A 189 28.39 4.68 10.88
C LEU A 189 28.33 5.34 9.50
N GLY A 190 27.13 5.51 8.94
CA GLY A 190 26.97 6.03 7.58
C GLY A 190 25.74 5.50 6.85
N LEU A 191 25.63 5.88 5.57
CA LEU A 191 24.59 5.40 4.66
C LEU A 191 25.22 4.48 3.62
N TYR A 192 24.62 3.32 3.39
CA TYR A 192 25.13 2.30 2.49
C TYR A 192 24.01 1.77 1.59
N GLU A 193 24.34 1.55 0.32
CA GLU A 193 23.51 0.76 -0.58
C GLU A 193 24.02 -0.68 -0.62
N MET A 194 23.15 -1.62 -0.30
CA MET A 194 23.40 -3.03 -0.47
C MET A 194 23.18 -3.41 -1.94
N LYS A 195 24.23 -3.90 -2.60
CA LYS A 195 24.16 -4.48 -3.95
C LYS A 195 24.32 -5.99 -3.86
N ILE A 196 23.42 -6.71 -4.52
CA ILE A 196 23.44 -8.17 -4.61
C ILE A 196 23.91 -8.53 -6.01
N ASP A 197 25.09 -9.13 -6.10
CA ASP A 197 25.64 -9.66 -7.34
C ASP A 197 25.30 -11.16 -7.40
N ASN A 198 24.33 -11.52 -8.24
CA ASN A 198 23.93 -12.90 -8.49
C ASN A 198 24.33 -13.34 -9.91
N PRO A 199 25.55 -13.84 -10.13
CA PRO A 199 26.02 -14.26 -11.45
C PRO A 199 25.25 -15.46 -12.02
N THR A 200 24.58 -16.24 -11.17
CA THR A 200 23.83 -17.43 -11.61
C THR A 200 22.46 -17.08 -12.19
N GLY A 201 21.91 -15.91 -11.85
CA GLY A 201 20.53 -15.54 -12.19
C GLY A 201 19.45 -16.38 -11.49
N ASP A 202 19.83 -17.37 -10.67
CA ASP A 202 18.91 -18.20 -9.93
C ASP A 202 18.45 -17.45 -8.66
N PRO A 203 17.15 -17.15 -8.49
CA PRO A 203 16.64 -16.46 -7.30
C PRO A 203 16.71 -17.32 -6.02
N ASP A 204 16.88 -18.64 -6.16
CA ASP A 204 16.97 -19.57 -5.05
C ASP A 204 18.43 -19.92 -4.67
N CYS A 205 19.41 -19.22 -5.23
CA CYS A 205 20.83 -19.45 -4.93
C CYS A 205 21.22 -19.10 -3.47
N HIS A 206 22.24 -19.78 -2.95
CA HIS A 206 22.74 -19.61 -1.58
C HIS A 206 24.20 -19.16 -1.58
N LYS A 207 24.68 -18.45 -0.53
CA LYS A 207 26.12 -18.16 -0.41
C LYS A 207 26.92 -19.47 -0.53
N PRO A 208 27.98 -19.53 -1.36
CA PRO A 208 28.67 -18.41 -2.02
C PRO A 208 28.25 -18.12 -3.48
N GLN A 209 27.12 -18.63 -3.97
CA GLN A 209 26.66 -18.46 -5.37
C GLN A 209 26.26 -17.02 -5.72
N TYR A 210 25.92 -16.21 -4.72
CA TYR A 210 25.77 -14.76 -4.82
C TYR A 210 26.71 -14.06 -3.83
N SER A 211 27.06 -12.81 -4.13
CA SER A 211 27.83 -11.95 -3.24
C SER A 211 27.07 -10.68 -2.92
N VAL A 212 27.31 -10.16 -1.71
CA VAL A 212 26.77 -8.87 -1.25
C VAL A 212 27.93 -7.92 -1.13
N ARG A 213 27.74 -6.69 -1.61
CA ARG A 213 28.66 -5.57 -1.38
C ARG A 213 27.88 -4.36 -0.84
N PHE A 214 28.53 -3.59 0.02
CA PHE A 214 27.98 -2.36 0.57
C PHE A 214 28.71 -1.18 -0.05
N GLU A 215 27.99 -0.39 -0.84
CA GLU A 215 28.53 0.84 -1.44
C GLU A 215 28.19 2.01 -0.52
N GLU A 216 29.19 2.76 -0.05
CA GLU A 216 28.95 3.97 0.73
C GLU A 216 28.23 5.01 -0.15
N ARG A 217 27.21 5.63 0.40
CA ARG A 217 26.38 6.66 -0.23
C ARG A 217 26.36 7.90 0.63
N GLN A 218 26.05 9.02 0.00
CA GLN A 218 25.82 10.27 0.70
C GLN A 218 24.32 10.50 0.86
N VAL A 219 23.92 11.18 1.93
CA VAL A 219 22.52 11.56 2.14
C VAL A 219 21.98 12.39 0.97
N CYS A 220 22.83 13.20 0.32
CA CYS A 220 22.46 13.96 -0.88
C CYS A 220 22.25 13.11 -2.14
N ASP A 221 22.67 11.84 -2.15
CA ASP A 221 22.42 10.92 -3.26
C ASP A 221 20.96 10.42 -3.27
N ILE A 222 20.21 10.62 -2.18
CA ILE A 222 18.79 10.27 -2.10
C ILE A 222 17.98 11.36 -2.81
N GLU A 223 17.43 11.02 -3.97
CA GLU A 223 16.54 11.92 -4.71
C GLU A 223 15.22 12.14 -3.97
N VAL A 224 14.96 13.39 -3.56
CA VAL A 224 13.67 13.81 -3.00
C VAL A 224 12.97 14.72 -3.99
N ASN A 225 11.99 14.17 -4.73
CA ASN A 225 11.17 14.95 -5.67
C ASN A 225 9.79 15.31 -5.08
N THR A 226 9.73 15.58 -3.77
CA THR A 226 8.46 15.92 -3.10
C THR A 226 8.28 17.43 -3.03
N PRO A 227 7.16 18.00 -3.53
CA PRO A 227 6.89 19.44 -3.44
C PRO A 227 6.51 19.83 -2.00
N TYR A 228 7.52 19.96 -1.13
CA TYR A 228 7.36 20.14 0.31
C TYR A 228 6.42 21.33 0.66
N ARG A 229 6.60 22.48 -0.01
CA ARG A 229 5.77 23.68 0.19
C ARG A 229 4.28 23.46 -0.13
N ALA A 230 3.98 22.68 -1.18
CA ALA A 230 2.59 22.38 -1.52
C ALA A 230 1.96 21.52 -0.41
N PHE A 231 2.71 20.54 0.10
CA PHE A 231 2.24 19.70 1.20
C PHE A 231 2.14 20.43 2.55
N GLU A 232 2.96 21.45 2.82
CA GLU A 232 2.75 22.35 3.97
C GLU A 232 1.41 23.09 3.89
N ARG A 233 1.03 23.58 2.70
CA ARG A 233 -0.28 24.22 2.49
C ARG A 233 -1.43 23.23 2.68
N VAL A 234 -1.29 22.03 2.13
CA VAL A 234 -2.25 20.93 2.33
C VAL A 234 -2.40 20.61 3.82
N ARG A 235 -1.29 20.56 4.56
CA ARG A 235 -1.29 20.33 6.01
C ARG A 235 -2.07 21.41 6.73
N ALA A 236 -1.78 22.69 6.47
CA ALA A 236 -2.49 23.80 7.10
C ALA A 236 -4.00 23.77 6.79
N LEU A 237 -4.37 23.51 5.54
CA LEU A 237 -5.78 23.37 5.14
C LEU A 237 -6.45 22.19 5.84
N SER A 238 -5.78 21.03 5.88
CA SER A 238 -6.30 19.84 6.53
C SER A 238 -6.48 20.03 8.03
N GLU A 239 -5.53 20.66 8.72
CA GLU A 239 -5.62 20.94 10.15
C GLU A 239 -6.78 21.91 10.45
N ALA A 240 -7.00 22.90 9.59
CA ALA A 240 -8.14 23.82 9.70
C ALA A 240 -9.49 23.10 9.45
N ASN A 241 -9.57 22.29 8.38
CA ASN A 241 -10.78 21.52 8.06
C ASN A 241 -11.14 20.54 9.17
N GLU A 242 -10.15 19.83 9.71
CA GLU A 242 -10.34 18.90 10.83
C GLU A 242 -10.87 19.63 12.08
N GLN A 243 -10.31 20.79 12.42
CA GLN A 243 -10.81 21.59 13.55
C GLN A 243 -12.26 22.04 13.35
N LEU A 244 -12.60 22.53 12.15
CA LEU A 244 -13.96 22.94 11.81
C LEU A 244 -14.93 21.76 11.86
N TYR A 245 -14.55 20.62 11.26
CA TYR A 245 -15.35 19.42 11.27
C TYR A 245 -15.60 18.93 12.70
N LYS A 246 -14.54 18.76 13.48
CA LYS A 246 -14.60 18.27 14.86
C LYS A 246 -15.45 19.17 15.76
N MET A 247 -15.38 20.49 15.58
CA MET A 247 -16.09 21.43 16.44
C MET A 247 -17.57 21.58 16.07
N PHE A 248 -17.90 21.61 14.77
CA PHE A 248 -19.24 22.01 14.32
C PHE A 248 -20.08 20.88 13.70
N VAL A 249 -19.43 19.92 13.04
CA VAL A 249 -20.14 18.89 12.25
C VAL A 249 -20.16 17.55 12.99
N SER A 250 -19.02 17.13 13.55
CA SER A 250 -18.86 15.87 14.26
C SER A 250 -19.92 15.64 15.34
N PRO A 251 -20.25 16.61 16.23
CA PRO A 251 -21.30 16.40 17.25
C PRO A 251 -22.69 16.14 16.64
N VAL A 252 -22.99 16.77 15.50
CA VAL A 252 -24.26 16.57 14.80
C VAL A 252 -24.30 15.17 14.20
N VAL A 253 -23.23 14.74 13.53
CA VAL A 253 -23.14 13.39 12.95
C VAL A 253 -23.28 12.33 14.04
N GLN A 254 -22.55 12.49 15.15
CA GLN A 254 -22.61 11.56 16.29
C GLN A 254 -24.01 11.45 16.91
N CYS A 255 -24.83 12.51 16.89
CA CYS A 255 -26.22 12.43 17.35
C CYS A 255 -27.11 11.49 16.49
N PHE A 256 -26.75 11.27 15.23
CA PHE A 256 -27.48 10.36 14.32
C PHE A 256 -26.80 8.99 14.18
N SER A 257 -25.54 8.87 14.59
CA SER A 257 -24.81 7.61 14.62
C SER A 257 -25.14 6.79 15.85
N ASN A 258 -25.34 5.49 15.64
CA ASN A 258 -25.56 4.51 16.69
C ASN A 258 -25.18 3.11 16.19
N PRO A 259 -25.18 2.08 17.04
CA PRO A 259 -24.76 0.74 16.64
C PRO A 259 -25.56 0.15 15.46
N LEU A 260 -26.84 0.50 15.32
CA LEU A 260 -27.67 0.03 14.21
C LEU A 260 -27.26 0.69 12.89
N THR A 261 -27.12 2.02 12.86
CA THR A 261 -26.72 2.72 11.63
C THR A 261 -25.30 2.36 11.21
N ALA A 262 -24.39 2.19 12.18
CA ALA A 262 -23.03 1.73 11.93
C ALA A 262 -23.01 0.32 11.31
N ALA A 263 -23.77 -0.63 11.88
CA ALA A 263 -23.90 -1.97 11.32
C ALA A 263 -24.53 -1.95 9.91
N MET A 264 -25.53 -1.10 9.66
CA MET A 264 -26.11 -0.94 8.33
C MET A 264 -25.07 -0.45 7.32
N LEU A 265 -24.28 0.58 7.67
CA LEU A 265 -23.22 1.10 6.80
C LEU A 265 -22.13 0.06 6.55
N GLU A 266 -21.73 -0.69 7.59
CA GLU A 266 -20.78 -1.80 7.46
C GLU A 266 -21.26 -2.80 6.41
N TRP A 267 -22.49 -3.32 6.55
CA TRP A 267 -23.04 -4.35 5.65
C TRP A 267 -23.36 -3.82 4.25
N LEU A 268 -23.73 -2.55 4.12
CA LEU A 268 -23.97 -1.89 2.83
C LEU A 268 -22.68 -1.45 2.13
N HIS A 269 -21.54 -1.50 2.82
CA HIS A 269 -20.25 -1.10 2.26
C HIS A 269 -20.00 -1.85 0.93
N PRO A 270 -19.61 -1.15 -0.16
CA PRO A 270 -19.45 -1.76 -1.50
C PRO A 270 -18.51 -2.96 -1.52
N MET A 271 -17.47 -2.93 -0.67
CA MET A 271 -16.56 -4.05 -0.53
C MET A 271 -17.25 -5.29 0.06
N ARG A 272 -18.14 -5.17 1.06
CA ARG A 272 -18.89 -6.32 1.60
C ARG A 272 -19.94 -6.79 0.62
N THR A 273 -20.78 -5.88 0.14
CA THR A 273 -21.93 -6.22 -0.72
C THR A 273 -21.48 -6.92 -2.01
N SER A 274 -20.39 -6.48 -2.64
CA SER A 274 -19.87 -7.12 -3.86
C SER A 274 -19.50 -8.60 -3.68
N ARG A 275 -19.07 -9.03 -2.49
CA ARG A 275 -18.81 -10.46 -2.20
C ARG A 275 -20.07 -11.20 -1.76
N TYR A 276 -20.85 -10.62 -0.84
CA TYR A 276 -22.01 -11.30 -0.25
C TYR A 276 -23.16 -11.45 -1.24
N LEU A 277 -23.35 -10.53 -2.19
CA LEU A 277 -24.42 -10.63 -3.19
C LEU A 277 -24.37 -11.92 -4.03
N PHE A 278 -23.20 -12.53 -4.18
CA PHE A 278 -23.03 -13.80 -4.90
C PHE A 278 -22.95 -15.04 -3.98
N SER A 279 -23.12 -14.86 -2.66
CA SER A 279 -23.13 -15.96 -1.69
C SER A 279 -24.46 -16.71 -1.70
N GLU A 280 -24.42 -18.05 -1.67
CA GLU A 280 -25.61 -18.89 -1.51
C GLU A 280 -26.37 -18.62 -0.19
N THR A 281 -25.66 -18.15 0.84
CA THR A 281 -26.23 -17.83 2.16
C THR A 281 -27.02 -16.53 2.14
N PHE A 282 -26.56 -15.54 1.38
CA PHE A 282 -27.17 -14.20 1.31
C PHE A 282 -28.18 -14.08 0.16
N SER A 283 -27.89 -14.74 -0.96
CA SER A 283 -28.67 -14.74 -2.19
C SER A 283 -29.09 -16.17 -2.55
N PRO A 284 -30.25 -16.66 -2.08
CA PRO A 284 -30.64 -18.07 -2.23
C PRO A 284 -30.68 -18.60 -3.67
N TRP A 285 -30.93 -17.73 -4.66
CA TRP A 285 -30.90 -18.11 -6.08
C TRP A 285 -29.51 -18.54 -6.56
N MET A 286 -28.44 -18.12 -5.88
CA MET A 286 -27.06 -18.56 -6.19
C MET A 286 -26.85 -20.06 -5.96
N GLN A 287 -27.71 -20.73 -5.20
CA GLN A 287 -27.70 -22.20 -5.10
C GLN A 287 -27.96 -22.87 -6.46
N VAL A 288 -28.73 -22.23 -7.33
CA VAL A 288 -28.96 -22.71 -8.70
C VAL A 288 -27.66 -22.63 -9.50
N VAL A 289 -26.96 -21.48 -9.42
CA VAL A 289 -25.65 -21.28 -10.06
C VAL A 289 -24.63 -22.30 -9.55
N ALA A 290 -24.56 -22.52 -8.24
CA ALA A 290 -23.65 -23.49 -7.63
C ALA A 290 -23.92 -24.93 -8.08
N LYS A 291 -25.20 -25.34 -8.18
CA LYS A 291 -25.57 -26.66 -8.71
C LYS A 291 -25.20 -26.81 -10.19
N MET A 292 -25.46 -25.79 -11.00
CA MET A 292 -25.07 -25.80 -12.42
C MET A 292 -23.55 -25.87 -12.57
N ALA A 293 -22.79 -25.09 -11.79
CA ALA A 293 -21.33 -25.11 -11.81
C ALA A 293 -20.78 -26.52 -11.50
N ARG A 294 -21.28 -27.20 -10.46
CA ARG A 294 -20.89 -28.58 -10.13
C ARG A 294 -21.22 -29.59 -11.25
N ALA A 295 -22.34 -29.39 -11.95
CA ALA A 295 -22.72 -30.26 -13.07
C ALA A 295 -21.80 -30.04 -14.29
N ILE A 296 -21.44 -28.79 -14.59
CA ILE A 296 -20.51 -28.44 -15.67
C ILE A 296 -19.11 -28.95 -15.36
N ASP A 297 -18.64 -28.79 -14.12
CA ASP A 297 -17.31 -29.18 -13.67
C ASP A 297 -16.99 -30.67 -13.95
N GLN A 298 -17.98 -31.55 -13.76
CA GLN A 298 -17.83 -33.00 -14.01
C GLN A 298 -17.57 -33.36 -15.49
N GLY A 299 -18.01 -32.51 -16.42
CA GLY A 299 -17.88 -32.74 -17.86
C GLY A 299 -16.99 -31.72 -18.56
N ARG A 300 -16.33 -30.82 -17.82
CA ARG A 300 -15.56 -29.73 -18.40
C ARG A 300 -14.30 -30.28 -19.07
N THR A 301 -14.11 -29.94 -20.34
CA THR A 301 -12.88 -30.25 -21.08
C THR A 301 -12.26 -28.93 -21.54
N PRO A 302 -11.02 -28.59 -21.13
CA PRO A 302 -10.39 -27.35 -21.55
C PRO A 302 -10.12 -27.37 -23.06
N LEU A 303 -10.19 -26.19 -23.68
CA LEU A 303 -9.77 -26.03 -25.08
C LEU A 303 -8.25 -26.23 -25.21
N PRO A 304 -7.76 -26.64 -26.39
CA PRO A 304 -6.32 -26.63 -26.69
C PRO A 304 -5.71 -25.25 -26.48
N SER A 305 -4.46 -25.19 -26.03
CA SER A 305 -3.78 -23.92 -25.75
C SER A 305 -3.54 -23.05 -26.98
N ASP A 306 -3.58 -23.64 -28.18
CA ASP A 306 -3.43 -22.99 -29.49
C ASP A 306 -4.77 -22.64 -30.16
N ASP A 307 -5.89 -22.76 -29.43
CA ASP A 307 -7.21 -22.40 -29.94
C ASP A 307 -7.32 -20.90 -30.24
N VAL A 308 -7.85 -20.56 -31.42
CA VAL A 308 -7.95 -19.18 -31.90
C VAL A 308 -8.92 -18.34 -31.08
N PHE A 309 -9.98 -18.93 -30.53
CA PHE A 309 -10.93 -18.21 -29.67
C PHE A 309 -10.32 -17.90 -28.31
N LEU A 310 -9.54 -18.82 -27.74
CA LEU A 310 -8.79 -18.57 -26.50
C LEU A 310 -7.77 -17.44 -26.69
N ALA A 311 -7.05 -17.42 -27.82
CA ALA A 311 -6.11 -16.35 -28.14
C ALA A 311 -6.82 -14.99 -28.28
N ARG A 312 -7.99 -14.95 -28.93
CA ARG A 312 -8.80 -13.72 -29.06
C ARG A 312 -9.36 -13.24 -27.73
N GLU A 313 -9.82 -14.15 -26.87
CA GLU A 313 -10.28 -13.82 -25.52
C GLU A 313 -9.15 -13.19 -24.71
N ARG A 314 -7.97 -13.82 -24.66
CA ARG A 314 -6.80 -13.29 -23.95
C ARG A 314 -6.39 -11.91 -24.47
N GLN A 315 -6.39 -11.71 -25.79
CA GLN A 315 -6.12 -10.40 -26.37
C GLN A 315 -7.16 -9.37 -25.92
N PHE A 316 -8.45 -9.70 -25.98
CA PHE A 316 -9.52 -8.80 -25.55
C PHE A 316 -9.42 -8.43 -24.06
N LEU A 317 -9.10 -9.40 -23.20
CA LEU A 317 -8.87 -9.15 -21.78
C LEU A 317 -7.68 -8.20 -21.56
N SER A 318 -6.60 -8.38 -22.32
CA SER A 318 -5.43 -7.47 -22.31
C SER A 318 -5.77 -6.08 -22.80
N ASP A 319 -6.52 -5.94 -23.89
CA ASP A 319 -6.93 -4.65 -24.44
C ASP A 319 -7.78 -3.85 -23.43
N ILE A 320 -8.61 -4.53 -22.64
CA ILE A 320 -9.36 -3.90 -21.53
C ILE A 320 -8.42 -3.48 -20.40
N SER A 321 -7.46 -4.32 -20.00
CA SER A 321 -6.45 -3.94 -19.00
C SER A 321 -5.72 -2.67 -19.41
N ASP A 322 -5.25 -2.61 -20.65
CA ASP A 322 -4.53 -1.45 -21.20
C ASP A 322 -5.42 -0.19 -21.22
N ALA A 323 -6.70 -0.33 -21.58
CA ALA A 323 -7.65 0.78 -21.57
C ALA A 323 -7.91 1.32 -20.15
N ILE A 324 -8.02 0.43 -19.16
CA ILE A 324 -8.18 0.82 -17.75
C ILE A 324 -6.91 1.50 -17.24
N GLU A 325 -5.72 0.95 -17.56
CA GLU A 325 -4.44 1.53 -17.17
C GLU A 325 -4.25 2.93 -17.78
N GLU A 326 -4.59 3.12 -19.05
CA GLU A 326 -4.52 4.44 -19.69
C GLU A 326 -5.50 5.44 -19.05
N GLY A 327 -6.71 4.99 -18.73
CA GLY A 327 -7.69 5.78 -17.97
C GLY A 327 -7.15 6.20 -16.60
N ARG A 328 -6.48 5.28 -15.88
CA ARG A 328 -5.80 5.56 -14.62
C ARG A 328 -4.68 6.59 -14.79
N LYS A 329 -3.77 6.39 -15.75
CA LYS A 329 -2.66 7.33 -16.02
C LYS A 329 -3.18 8.74 -16.30
N ARG A 330 -4.26 8.86 -17.08
CA ARG A 330 -4.91 10.14 -17.35
C ARG A 330 -5.52 10.77 -16.10
N ARG A 331 -6.22 9.99 -15.27
CA ARG A 331 -6.76 10.46 -13.98
C ARG A 331 -5.62 10.99 -13.09
N ASP A 332 -4.57 10.20 -12.93
CA ASP A 332 -3.44 10.55 -12.07
C ASP A 332 -2.75 11.84 -12.56
N ALA A 333 -2.57 12.00 -13.88
CA ALA A 333 -2.04 13.24 -14.46
C ALA A 333 -2.95 14.46 -14.20
N ILE A 334 -4.27 14.30 -14.34
CA ILE A 334 -5.24 15.38 -14.02
C ILE A 334 -5.17 15.75 -12.53
N GLU A 335 -5.11 14.77 -11.64
CA GLU A 335 -4.97 15.01 -10.21
C GLU A 335 -3.68 15.78 -9.89
N GLU A 336 -2.56 15.42 -10.52
CA GLU A 336 -1.30 16.16 -10.37
C GLU A 336 -1.39 17.60 -10.89
N GLU A 337 -2.01 17.82 -12.05
CA GLU A 337 -2.19 19.16 -12.62
C GLU A 337 -3.07 20.03 -11.73
N VAL A 338 -4.22 19.50 -11.28
CA VAL A 338 -5.12 20.20 -10.36
C VAL A 338 -4.41 20.51 -9.04
N PHE A 339 -3.63 19.57 -8.52
CA PHE A 339 -2.85 19.79 -7.30
C PHE A 339 -1.84 20.93 -7.45
N LYS A 340 -1.08 20.96 -8.55
CA LYS A 340 -0.12 22.03 -8.87
C LYS A 340 -0.79 23.39 -9.08
N LEU A 341 -2.04 23.42 -9.53
CA LEU A 341 -2.82 24.66 -9.69
C LEU A 341 -3.34 25.21 -8.36
N LEU A 342 -3.69 24.32 -7.41
CA LEU A 342 -4.26 24.69 -6.12
C LEU A 342 -3.20 25.01 -5.04
N PHE A 343 -2.05 24.32 -5.07
CA PHE A 343 -1.01 24.38 -4.05
C PHE A 343 0.35 24.72 -4.63
#